data_AF-A0A957U1C2-F1
#
_entry.id   AF-A0A957U1C2-F1
#
_cell.length_a   1.000
_cell.length_b   1.000
_cell.length_c   1.000
_cell.angle_alpha   90.00
_cell.angle_beta   90.00
_cell.angle_gamma   90.00
#
_symmetry.space_group_name_H-M   'P 1'
#
loop_
_entity.id
_entity.type
_entity.pdbx_description
1 polymer ?
#
loop_
_entity_poly.entity_id
_entity_poly.type
_entity_poly.pdbx_seq_one_letter_code
_entity_poly.pdbx_strand_id
1 'polypeptide(L)'
;MRIAIVTPFPPSLGTLNEYAFHFVSALLEKSEVSEVFVLSDELPDKADYPDEYGDGKFRKLTVVPCWRFDALNNATRILQTVRSVDPDVVLFNIQFASFGRGKIPATLGLATPKLTKMAGYPTAVLLHNIMETV
;
A
#
# COMPACT_ATOMS: atom_id res chain seq x y z
N MET A 1 15.41 -8.88 2.44
CA MET A 1 14.49 -8.43 1.38
C MET A 1 13.65 -7.29 1.90
N ARG A 2 13.66 -6.17 1.18
CA ARG A 2 12.88 -4.96 1.44
C ARG A 2 11.59 -5.04 0.62
N ILE A 3 10.46 -4.98 1.30
CA ILE A 3 9.15 -5.13 0.67
C ILE A 3 8.42 -3.79 0.74
N ALA A 4 7.89 -3.30 -0.38
CA ALA A 4 6.88 -2.24 -0.34
C ALA A 4 5.50 -2.86 -0.52
N ILE A 5 4.56 -2.55 0.38
CA ILE A 5 3.16 -2.96 0.27
C ILE A 5 2.27 -1.74 0.11
N VAL A 6 1.49 -1.71 -0.96
CA VAL A 6 0.50 -0.65 -1.23
C VAL A 6 -0.84 -1.12 -0.69
N THR A 7 -1.30 -0.49 0.39
CA THR A 7 -2.52 -0.88 1.11
C THR A 7 -2.91 0.20 2.11
N PRO A 8 -4.21 0.38 2.42
CA PRO A 8 -4.61 1.05 3.65
C PRO A 8 -4.04 0.33 4.86
N PHE A 9 -3.72 1.08 5.91
CA PHE A 9 -3.13 0.55 7.14
C PHE A 9 -3.66 1.31 8.36
N PRO A 10 -3.76 0.71 9.56
CA PRO A 10 -4.23 1.44 10.74
C PRO A 10 -3.38 2.68 11.04
N PRO A 11 -4.00 3.83 11.39
CA PRO A 11 -5.40 3.99 11.78
C PRO A 11 -6.37 4.34 10.63
N SER A 12 -5.96 4.17 9.36
CA SER A 12 -6.89 4.36 8.24
C SER A 12 -8.13 3.49 8.38
N LEU A 13 -9.28 4.09 8.12
CA LEU A 13 -10.57 3.39 8.04
C LEU A 13 -10.81 2.78 6.65
N GLY A 14 -9.80 2.82 5.77
CA GLY A 14 -9.84 2.17 4.48
C GLY A 14 -10.10 0.67 4.63
N THR A 15 -10.92 0.13 3.75
CA THR A 15 -11.14 -1.32 3.65
C THR A 15 -9.80 -2.05 3.51
N LEU A 16 -9.69 -3.23 4.11
CA LEU A 16 -8.46 -4.05 4.15
C LEU A 16 -7.40 -3.60 5.17
N ASN A 17 -7.60 -2.51 5.93
CA ASN A 17 -6.59 -2.06 6.92
C ASN A 17 -6.26 -3.16 7.96
N GLU A 18 -7.27 -3.87 8.49
CA GLU A 18 -7.05 -4.93 9.49
C GLU A 18 -6.34 -6.15 8.87
N TYR A 19 -6.74 -6.52 7.65
CA TYR A 19 -6.05 -7.58 6.90
C TYR A 19 -4.58 -7.20 6.69
N ALA A 20 -4.32 -5.97 6.27
CA ALA A 20 -2.97 -5.46 6.06
C ALA A 20 -2.16 -5.48 7.35
N PHE A 21 -2.75 -5.10 8.49
CA PHE A 21 -2.10 -5.16 9.79
C PHE A 21 -1.61 -6.58 10.11
N HIS A 22 -2.47 -7.59 9.98
CA HIS A 22 -2.09 -8.98 10.24
C HIS A 22 -1.12 -9.53 9.19
N PHE A 23 -1.29 -9.17 7.92
CA PHE A 23 -0.41 -9.61 6.85
C PHE A 23 1.01 -9.05 7.02
N VAL A 24 1.14 -7.75 7.30
CA VAL A 24 2.43 -7.10 7.59
C VAL A 24 3.05 -7.69 8.85
N SER A 25 2.27 -7.94 9.90
CA SER A 25 2.75 -8.60 11.13
C SER A 25 3.41 -9.95 10.82
N ALA A 26 2.76 -10.79 10.00
CA ALA A 26 3.30 -12.09 9.60
C ALA A 26 4.54 -11.99 8.70
N LEU A 27 4.64 -10.95 7.86
CA LEU A 27 5.85 -10.69 7.06
C LEU A 27 7.04 -10.30 7.92
N LEU A 28 6.82 -9.49 8.96
CA LEU A 28 7.88 -9.01 9.84
C LEU A 28 8.54 -10.12 10.68
N GLU A 29 7.83 -11.23 10.91
CA GLU A 29 8.35 -12.43 11.58
C GLU A 29 9.31 -13.25 10.71
N LYS A 30 9.36 -13.01 9.39
CA LYS A 30 10.25 -13.73 8.48
C LYS A 30 11.68 -13.19 8.56
N SER A 31 12.66 -14.09 8.70
CA SER A 31 14.08 -13.72 8.81
C SER A 31 14.63 -13.15 7.51
N GLU A 32 14.07 -13.55 6.37
CA GLU A 32 14.40 -13.08 5.03
C GLU A 32 13.90 -11.65 4.77
N VAL A 33 12.94 -11.17 5.56
CA VAL A 33 12.39 -9.81 5.46
C VAL A 33 13.19 -8.88 6.37
N SER A 34 13.91 -7.96 5.73
CA SER A 34 14.75 -6.98 6.42
C SER A 34 13.96 -5.71 6.76
N GLU A 35 13.01 -5.32 5.91
CA GLU A 35 12.25 -4.08 6.04
C GLU A 35 10.92 -4.17 5.28
N VAL A 36 9.88 -3.56 5.83
CA VAL A 36 8.56 -3.45 5.19
C VAL A 36 8.16 -1.98 5.15
N PHE A 37 7.90 -1.47 3.94
CA PHE A 37 7.33 -0.16 3.69
C PHE A 37 5.86 -0.29 3.39
N VAL A 38 4.99 0.24 4.25
CA VAL A 38 3.56 0.31 3.97
C VAL A 38 3.26 1.65 3.31
N LEU A 39 3.01 1.62 2.00
CA LEU A 39 2.63 2.79 1.22
C LEU A 39 1.12 2.99 1.39
N SER A 40 0.75 3.76 2.42
CA SER A 40 -0.64 3.90 2.87
C SER A 40 -1.32 5.15 2.32
N ASP A 41 -2.63 5.21 2.50
CA ASP A 41 -3.42 6.41 2.25
C ASP A 41 -3.10 7.51 3.26
N GLU A 42 -3.20 8.75 2.83
CA GLU A 42 -3.16 9.93 3.71
C GLU A 42 -4.38 9.94 4.62
N LEU A 43 -4.14 10.12 5.92
CA LEU A 43 -5.22 10.25 6.89
C LEU A 43 -5.96 11.59 6.69
N PRO A 44 -7.27 11.64 7.01
CA PRO A 44 -8.02 12.89 7.04
C PRO A 44 -7.39 13.91 7.99
N ASP A 45 -7.74 15.19 7.79
CA ASP A 45 -7.37 16.31 8.67
C ASP A 45 -5.86 16.48 8.93
N LYS A 46 -5.02 15.95 8.03
CA LYS A 46 -3.55 15.95 8.15
C LYS A 46 -3.07 15.23 9.42
N ALA A 47 -3.81 14.23 9.89
CA ALA A 47 -3.33 13.35 10.92
C ALA A 47 -2.13 12.53 10.43
N ASP A 48 -1.26 12.16 11.36
CA ASP A 48 -0.08 11.34 11.09
C ASP A 48 -0.29 9.91 11.56
N TYR A 49 0.45 8.99 10.94
CA TYR A 49 0.52 7.62 11.41
C TYR A 49 1.43 7.54 12.66
N PRO A 50 1.17 6.61 13.60
CA PRO A 50 2.04 6.39 14.74
C PRO A 50 3.49 6.10 14.33
N ASP A 51 4.46 6.67 15.05
CA ASP A 51 5.89 6.42 14.84
C ASP A 51 6.27 4.96 15.12
N GLU A 52 5.56 4.32 16.05
CA GLU A 52 5.76 2.93 16.41
C GLU A 52 4.43 2.16 16.40
N TYR A 53 4.51 0.92 15.94
CA TYR A 53 3.43 -0.05 16.01
C TYR A 53 3.79 -1.14 17.01
N GLY A 54 2.79 -1.57 17.78
CA GLY A 54 2.81 -2.72 18.68
C GLY A 54 4.09 -2.88 19.51
N ASP A 55 4.23 -2.15 20.61
CA ASP A 55 5.24 -2.32 21.68
C ASP A 55 6.64 -2.77 21.20
N GLY A 56 7.16 -2.20 20.11
CA GLY A 56 8.48 -2.52 19.57
C GLY A 56 8.59 -3.80 18.71
N LYS A 57 7.49 -4.51 18.42
CA LYS A 57 7.46 -5.65 17.47
C LYS A 57 7.67 -5.22 16.01
N PHE A 58 7.42 -3.96 15.69
CA PHE A 58 7.42 -3.44 14.33
C PHE A 58 8.65 -2.59 13.98
N ARG A 59 9.82 -2.89 14.57
CA ARG A 59 11.07 -2.12 14.30
C ARG A 59 11.53 -2.10 12.83
N LYS A 60 11.06 -3.04 12.03
CA LYS A 60 11.36 -3.13 10.59
C LYS A 60 10.25 -2.52 9.71
N LEU A 61 9.24 -1.90 10.31
CA LEU A 61 8.11 -1.31 9.61
C LEU A 61 8.32 0.20 9.44
N THR A 62 8.05 0.71 8.25
CA THR A 62 7.91 2.14 7.99
C THR A 62 6.61 2.37 7.24
N VAL A 63 5.73 3.22 7.78
CA VAL A 63 4.49 3.61 7.10
C VAL A 63 4.74 4.92 6.36
N VAL A 64 4.47 4.95 5.06
CA VAL A 64 4.70 6.09 4.18
C VAL A 64 3.37 6.49 3.54
N PRO A 65 2.66 7.49 4.09
CA PRO A 65 1.43 8.00 3.51
C PRO A 65 1.75 8.69 2.18
N CYS A 66 1.24 8.17 1.06
CA CYS A 66 1.61 8.70 -0.25
C CYS A 66 0.51 8.75 -1.29
N TRP A 67 -0.70 8.28 -0.98
CA TRP A 67 -1.82 8.34 -1.90
C TRP A 67 -3.09 8.74 -1.15
N ARG A 68 -4.12 9.18 -1.87
CA ARG A 68 -5.36 9.66 -1.24
C ARG A 68 -6.56 9.15 -2.00
N PHE A 69 -7.63 8.83 -1.29
CA PHE A 69 -8.88 8.41 -1.92
C PHE A 69 -9.36 9.43 -2.98
N ASP A 70 -9.82 8.93 -4.14
CA ASP A 70 -10.27 9.70 -5.32
C ASP A 70 -9.23 10.64 -5.98
N ALA A 71 -7.95 10.58 -5.60
CA ALA A 71 -6.91 11.40 -6.22
C ALA A 71 -6.37 10.79 -7.54
N LEU A 72 -6.43 11.56 -8.63
CA LEU A 72 -6.03 11.12 -9.97
C LEU A 72 -4.52 10.88 -10.12
N ASN A 73 -3.70 11.49 -9.26
CA ASN A 73 -2.24 11.38 -9.28
C ASN A 73 -1.71 10.25 -8.38
N ASN A 74 -2.56 9.39 -7.81
CA ASN A 74 -2.14 8.28 -6.94
C ASN A 74 -1.08 7.40 -7.59
N ALA A 75 -1.28 7.00 -8.86
CA ALA A 75 -0.34 6.15 -9.58
C ALA A 75 1.06 6.77 -9.65
N THR A 76 1.15 8.08 -9.92
CA THR A 76 2.43 8.80 -9.96
C THR A 76 3.07 8.96 -8.59
N ARG A 77 2.27 9.26 -7.56
CA ARG A 77 2.77 9.42 -6.18
C ARG A 77 3.30 8.10 -5.64
N ILE A 78 2.54 7.02 -5.80
CA ILE A 78 2.96 5.66 -5.41
C ILE A 78 4.25 5.28 -6.15
N LEU A 79 4.34 5.50 -7.47
CA LEU A 79 5.55 5.19 -8.21
C LEU A 79 6.77 6.01 -7.74
N GLN A 80 6.59 7.28 -7.42
CA GLN A 80 7.64 8.13 -6.85
C GLN A 80 8.11 7.59 -5.49
N THR A 81 7.18 7.21 -4.62
CA THR A 81 7.50 6.63 -3.32
C THR A 81 8.18 5.27 -3.44
N VAL A 82 7.74 4.41 -4.37
CA VAL A 82 8.42 3.13 -4.67
C VAL A 82 9.87 3.40 -5.08
N ARG A 83 10.12 4.38 -5.95
CA ARG A 83 11.49 4.75 -6.34
C ARG A 83 12.31 5.35 -5.20
N SER A 84 11.70 6.09 -4.29
CA SER A 84 12.43 6.70 -3.16
C SER A 84 12.80 5.67 -2.10
N VAL A 85 11.93 4.69 -1.83
CA VAL A 85 12.23 3.63 -0.86
C VAL A 85 13.06 2.50 -1.48
N ASP A 86 13.00 2.33 -2.80
CA ASP A 86 13.75 1.36 -3.60
C ASP A 86 13.67 -0.09 -3.07
N PRO A 87 12.47 -0.70 -3.08
CA PRO A 87 12.25 -2.03 -2.53
C PRO A 87 12.69 -3.13 -3.51
N ASP A 88 12.95 -4.33 -3.00
CA ASP A 88 13.22 -5.52 -3.83
C ASP A 88 11.95 -6.01 -4.54
N VAL A 89 10.79 -5.81 -3.93
CA VAL A 89 9.48 -6.23 -4.45
C VAL A 89 8.36 -5.29 -4.00
N VAL A 90 7.38 -5.08 -4.88
CA VAL A 90 6.16 -4.33 -4.59
C VAL A 90 4.96 -5.27 -4.55
N LEU A 91 4.25 -5.27 -3.43
CA LEU A 91 3.00 -6.00 -3.22
C LEU A 91 1.83 -5.03 -3.22
N PHE A 92 0.84 -5.25 -4.08
CA PHE A 92 -0.41 -4.50 -4.03
C PHE A 92 -1.46 -5.33 -3.30
N ASN A 93 -1.89 -4.87 -2.13
CA ASN A 93 -3.00 -5.46 -1.38
C ASN A 93 -4.22 -4.54 -1.56
N ILE A 94 -4.98 -4.79 -2.62
CA ILE A 94 -5.98 -3.84 -3.11
C ILE A 94 -7.30 -4.54 -3.44
N GLN A 95 -8.35 -3.75 -3.53
CA GLN A 95 -9.61 -4.07 -4.18
C GLN A 95 -9.89 -3.03 -5.27
N PHE A 96 -10.83 -3.31 -6.17
CA PHE A 96 -11.13 -2.39 -7.28
C PHE A 96 -11.50 -0.97 -6.80
N ALA A 97 -12.16 -0.87 -5.64
CA ALA A 97 -12.55 0.39 -5.01
C ALA A 97 -11.47 1.03 -4.12
N SER A 98 -10.27 0.45 -4.00
CA SER A 98 -9.23 0.93 -3.07
C SER A 98 -8.83 2.39 -3.31
N PHE A 99 -8.89 2.87 -4.55
CA PHE A 99 -8.41 4.21 -4.93
C PHE A 99 -9.52 5.22 -5.22
N GLY A 100 -10.79 4.82 -5.17
CA GLY A 100 -11.91 5.72 -5.42
C GLY A 100 -13.23 5.04 -5.72
N ARG A 101 -14.33 5.81 -5.65
CA ARG A 101 -15.68 5.36 -6.05
C ARG A 101 -15.99 5.65 -7.51
N GLY A 102 -15.28 6.60 -8.13
CA GLY A 102 -15.46 6.94 -9.54
C GLY A 102 -14.77 5.96 -10.50
N LYS A 103 -15.34 5.73 -11.69
CA LYS A 103 -14.74 4.88 -12.74
C LYS A 103 -13.29 5.28 -13.08
N ILE A 104 -12.99 6.58 -13.08
CA ILE A 104 -11.69 7.12 -13.49
C ILE A 104 -10.62 6.95 -12.39
N PRO A 105 -10.84 7.38 -11.12
CA PRO A 105 -9.89 7.09 -10.03
C PRO A 105 -9.65 5.59 -9.82
N ALA A 106 -10.69 4.76 -9.89
CA ALA A 106 -10.58 3.31 -9.76
C ALA A 106 -9.70 2.70 -10.87
N THR A 107 -9.91 3.11 -12.13
CA THR A 107 -9.14 2.60 -13.29
C THR A 107 -7.68 3.08 -13.25
N LEU A 108 -7.41 4.31 -12.85
CA LEU A 108 -6.04 4.82 -12.71
C LEU A 108 -5.29 4.14 -11.56
N GLY A 109 -5.99 3.80 -10.48
CA GLY A 109 -5.45 2.96 -9.41
C GLY A 109 -4.95 1.60 -9.90
N LEU A 110 -5.67 0.98 -10.85
CA LEU A 110 -5.30 -0.31 -11.47
C LEU A 110 -4.14 -0.22 -12.46
N ALA A 111 -3.79 0.98 -12.95
CA ALA A 111 -2.60 1.17 -13.76
C ALA A 111 -1.32 1.12 -12.91
N THR A 112 -1.40 1.38 -11.60
CA THR A 112 -0.25 1.48 -10.70
C THR A 112 0.63 0.22 -10.70
N PRO A 113 0.10 -1.02 -10.58
CA PRO A 113 0.93 -2.23 -10.63
C PRO A 113 1.67 -2.41 -11.96
N LYS A 114 1.05 -2.00 -13.07
CA LYS A 114 1.69 -2.04 -14.39
C LYS A 114 2.83 -1.04 -14.46
N LEU A 115 2.64 0.18 -13.94
CA LEU A 115 3.65 1.22 -13.93
C LEU A 115 4.86 0.86 -13.05
N THR A 116 4.63 0.28 -11.86
CA THR A 116 5.74 -0.19 -11.00
C THR A 116 6.53 -1.31 -11.67
N LYS A 117 5.84 -2.27 -12.31
CA LYS A 117 6.49 -3.34 -13.07
C LYS A 117 7.30 -2.80 -14.25
N MET A 118 6.76 -1.85 -15.01
CA MET A 118 7.46 -1.19 -16.12
C MET A 118 8.66 -0.37 -15.65
N ALA A 119 8.65 0.13 -14.41
CA ALA A 119 9.77 0.82 -13.80
C ALA A 119 10.88 -0.12 -13.30
N GLY A 120 10.75 -1.44 -13.49
CA GLY A 120 11.78 -2.42 -13.16
C GLY A 120 11.58 -3.15 -11.84
N TYR A 121 10.50 -2.85 -11.09
CA TYR A 121 10.25 -3.47 -9.80
C TYR A 121 9.42 -4.76 -9.95
N PRO A 122 9.90 -5.91 -9.45
CA PRO A 122 9.08 -7.11 -9.29
C PRO A 122 7.79 -6.74 -8.56
N THR A 123 6.65 -7.07 -9.17
CA THR A 123 5.33 -6.63 -8.68
C THR A 123 4.38 -7.82 -8.60
N ALA A 124 3.73 -7.99 -7.46
CA ALA A 124 2.63 -8.94 -7.27
C ALA A 124 1.38 -8.21 -6.79
N VAL A 125 0.20 -8.75 -7.14
CA VAL A 125 -1.10 -8.16 -6.81
C VAL A 125 -1.95 -9.20 -6.10
N LEU A 126 -2.38 -8.86 -4.88
CA LEU A 126 -3.44 -9.53 -4.15
C LEU A 126 -4.72 -8.70 -4.30
N LEU A 127 -5.61 -9.18 -5.17
CA LEU A 127 -6.87 -8.52 -5.48
C LEU A 127 -8.01 -9.19 -4.69
N HIS A 128 -8.61 -8.48 -3.73
CA HIS A 128 -9.63 -9.05 -2.83
C HIS A 128 -11.03 -9.10 -3.43
N ASN A 129 -11.42 -8.08 -4.19
CA ASN A 129 -12.74 -7.99 -4.81
C ASN A 129 -12.64 -7.52 -6.26
N ILE A 130 -13.44 -8.12 -7.14
CA ILE A 130 -13.68 -7.72 -8.52
C ILE A 130 -15.07 -7.06 -8.56
N MET A 131 -15.31 -6.09 -9.46
CA MET A 131 -16.66 -5.52 -9.60
C MET A 131 -17.66 -6.63 -9.97
N GLU A 132 -18.60 -6.92 -9.09
CA GLU A 132 -19.83 -7.60 -9.48
C GLU A 132 -20.74 -6.55 -10.13
N THR A 133 -21.03 -6.74 -11.41
CA THR A 133 -22.17 -6.08 -12.06
C THR A 133 -23.44 -6.68 -11.47
N VAL A 134 -24.22 -5.88 -10.72
CA VAL A 134 -25.63 -6.17 -10.47
C VAL A 134 -26.48 -5.75 -11.66
#